data_AF-A0A519N1F3-F1
#
_entry.id   AF-A0A519N1F3-F1
#
_cell.length_a   1.000
_cell.length_b   1.000
_cell.length_c   1.000
_cell.angle_alpha   90.00
_cell.angle_beta   90.00
_cell.angle_gamma   90.00
#
_symmetry.space_group_name_H-M   'P 1'
#
loop_
_entity.id
_entity.type
_entity.pdbx_description
1 polymer ?
#
loop_
_entity_poly.entity_id
_entity_poly.type
_entity_poly.pdbx_seq_one_letter_code
_entity_poly.pdbx_strand_id
1 'polypeptide(L)'
;MKADVQYNDLRGTASADVSDLMAHFGGDDLSSFANYFKLDKERFDIVGVSFYGTGGFSASLLCVDKQKSTPEKEHIVSLGLGTRDDDKILNTLFKRLHVVLHNFSDEKYSDPNLNYSEEAHFSDYHEVEEEEDGEDQN
;
A
#
# COMPACT_ATOMS: atom_id res chain seq x y z
N MET A 1 14.36 -0.39 1.50
CA MET A 1 13.99 0.97 1.94
C MET A 1 13.00 0.83 3.07
N LYS A 2 13.15 1.58 4.16
CA LYS A 2 12.09 1.78 5.14
C LYS A 2 11.38 3.07 4.75
N ALA A 3 10.07 3.19 4.98
CA ALA A 3 9.40 4.48 4.87
C ALA A 3 10.14 5.47 5.79
N ASP A 4 10.73 6.52 5.20
CA ASP A 4 11.41 7.57 5.93
C ASP A 4 10.36 8.57 6.38
N VAL A 5 10.31 8.82 7.68
CA VAL A 5 9.29 9.65 8.32
C VAL A 5 10.00 10.67 9.20
N GLN A 6 9.73 11.95 8.97
CA GLN A 6 10.10 13.05 9.84
C GLN A 6 9.28 13.01 11.14
N TYR A 7 9.67 13.78 12.15
CA TYR A 7 9.00 13.76 13.45
C TYR A 7 7.49 14.10 13.37
N ASN A 8 7.11 14.92 12.39
CA ASN A 8 5.71 15.32 12.15
C ASN A 8 4.99 14.41 11.15
N ASP A 9 5.67 13.41 10.60
CA ASP A 9 5.07 12.50 9.63
C ASP A 9 4.25 11.43 10.35
N LEU A 10 3.29 10.88 9.62
CA LEU A 10 2.49 9.78 10.13
C LEU A 10 3.19 8.45 9.85
N ARG A 11 3.04 7.50 10.78
CA ARG A 11 3.53 6.13 10.63
C ARG A 11 2.46 5.17 11.12
N GLY A 12 2.36 4.02 10.48
CA GLY A 12 1.51 2.97 10.98
C GLY A 12 1.67 1.68 10.19
N THR A 13 0.54 1.01 9.96
CA THR A 13 0.47 -0.32 9.37
C THR A 13 -0.28 -0.29 8.04
N ALA A 14 -0.01 -1.30 7.22
CA ALA A 14 -0.78 -1.56 6.04
C ALA A 14 -1.08 -3.06 5.95
N SER A 15 -2.28 -3.40 5.49
CA SER A 15 -2.66 -4.76 5.14
C SER A 15 -3.32 -4.74 3.76
N ALA A 16 -3.10 -5.80 2.99
CA ALA A 16 -3.60 -5.89 1.64
C ALA A 16 -4.06 -7.32 1.34
N ASP A 17 -5.08 -7.43 0.51
CA ASP A 17 -5.62 -8.67 0.00
C ASP A 17 -5.44 -8.70 -1.51
N VAL A 18 -4.77 -9.76 -1.99
CA VAL A 18 -4.40 -9.92 -3.39
C VAL A 18 -5.66 -10.04 -4.26
N SER A 19 -5.64 -9.38 -5.42
CA SER A 19 -6.81 -9.38 -6.31
C SER A 19 -7.08 -10.78 -6.86
N ASP A 20 -8.36 -11.07 -7.14
CA ASP A 20 -8.75 -12.35 -7.73
C ASP A 20 -8.17 -12.53 -9.16
N LEU A 21 -7.80 -11.44 -9.82
CA LEU A 21 -7.09 -11.48 -11.09
C LEU A 21 -5.74 -12.20 -10.93
N MET A 22 -5.01 -11.93 -9.85
CA MET A 22 -3.70 -12.51 -9.59
C MET A 22 -3.74 -14.02 -9.35
N ALA A 23 -4.88 -14.58 -8.92
CA ALA A 23 -5.06 -16.03 -8.80
C ALA A 23 -4.79 -16.77 -10.12
N HIS A 24 -5.09 -16.14 -11.27
CA HIS A 24 -4.78 -16.69 -12.60
C HIS A 24 -3.27 -16.78 -12.89
N PHE A 25 -2.47 -16.02 -12.14
CA PHE A 25 -1.02 -15.96 -12.24
C PHE A 25 -0.33 -16.81 -11.17
N GLY A 26 -1.02 -17.73 -10.51
CA GLY A 26 -0.38 -18.75 -9.68
C GLY A 26 -0.57 -18.62 -8.17
N GLY A 27 -1.57 -17.84 -7.72
CA GLY A 27 -1.99 -17.81 -6.31
C GLY A 27 -2.45 -16.43 -5.84
N ASP A 28 -2.70 -16.33 -4.54
CA ASP A 28 -3.06 -15.11 -3.80
C ASP A 28 -1.88 -14.57 -2.96
N ASP A 29 -0.65 -14.84 -3.41
CA ASP A 29 0.59 -14.46 -2.74
C ASP A 29 1.55 -13.66 -3.65
N LEU A 30 2.73 -13.31 -3.14
CA LEU A 30 3.75 -12.57 -3.88
C LEU A 30 4.28 -13.29 -5.13
N SER A 31 4.16 -14.62 -5.21
CA SER A 31 4.60 -15.39 -6.39
C SER A 31 3.74 -15.07 -7.62
N SER A 32 2.45 -14.75 -7.40
CA SER A 32 1.54 -14.29 -8.46
C SER A 32 2.05 -13.00 -9.12
N PHE A 33 2.67 -12.10 -8.34
CA PHE A 33 3.23 -10.85 -8.86
C PHE A 33 4.46 -11.14 -9.74
N ALA A 34 5.34 -12.05 -9.31
CA ALA A 34 6.50 -12.46 -10.11
C ALA A 34 6.06 -12.99 -11.49
N ASN A 35 4.96 -13.75 -11.52
CA ASN A 35 4.41 -14.30 -12.76
C ASN A 35 3.76 -13.21 -13.63
N TYR A 36 2.97 -12.32 -13.02
CA TYR A 36 2.31 -11.22 -13.72
C TYR A 36 3.32 -10.28 -14.40
N PHE A 37 4.35 -9.86 -13.68
CA PHE A 37 5.40 -8.99 -14.22
C PHE A 37 6.48 -9.73 -15.01
N LYS A 38 6.35 -11.06 -15.18
CA LYS A 38 7.31 -11.92 -15.88
C LYS A 38 8.74 -11.77 -15.35
N LEU A 39 8.88 -11.71 -14.03
CA LEU A 39 10.15 -11.58 -13.35
C LEU A 39 11.03 -12.83 -13.63
N ASP A 40 12.32 -12.61 -13.84
CA ASP A 40 13.31 -13.69 -13.87
C ASP A 40 13.46 -14.29 -12.46
N LYS A 41 12.69 -15.35 -12.22
CA LYS A 41 12.67 -16.09 -10.95
C LYS A 41 13.93 -16.90 -10.68
N GLU A 42 14.81 -17.10 -11.67
CA GLU A 42 16.11 -17.72 -11.42
C GLU A 42 17.06 -16.73 -10.75
N ARG A 43 16.93 -15.44 -11.09
CA ARG A 43 17.72 -14.37 -10.49
C ARG A 43 17.08 -13.71 -9.28
N PHE A 44 15.79 -13.42 -9.33
CA PHE A 44 15.12 -12.63 -8.31
C PHE A 44 14.14 -13.45 -7.49
N ASP A 45 14.14 -13.23 -6.18
CA ASP A 45 13.12 -13.73 -5.26
C ASP A 45 12.34 -12.55 -4.67
N ILE A 46 11.02 -12.56 -4.74
CA ILE A 46 10.18 -11.42 -4.28
C ILE A 46 9.96 -11.53 -2.78
N VAL A 47 10.23 -10.44 -2.07
CA VAL A 47 10.03 -10.33 -0.62
C VAL A 47 9.03 -9.24 -0.23
N GLY A 48 8.55 -8.45 -1.20
CA GLY A 48 7.51 -7.48 -0.94
C GLY A 48 7.24 -6.54 -2.10
N VAL A 49 6.41 -5.54 -1.83
CA VAL A 49 6.07 -4.47 -2.76
C VAL A 49 6.15 -3.13 -2.05
N SER A 50 6.45 -2.09 -2.82
CA SER A 50 6.55 -0.72 -2.33
C SER A 50 5.70 0.18 -3.21
N PHE A 51 4.91 1.04 -2.59
CA PHE A 51 4.16 2.11 -3.23
C PHE A 51 4.61 3.44 -2.66
N TYR A 52 4.76 4.45 -3.52
CA TYR A 52 5.21 5.77 -3.10
C TYR A 52 4.56 6.86 -3.95
N GLY A 53 4.14 7.93 -3.27
CA GLY A 53 3.64 9.17 -3.90
C GLY A 53 2.12 9.20 -4.04
N THR A 54 1.53 10.36 -3.70
CA THR A 54 0.14 10.73 -3.99
C THR A 54 0.04 11.64 -5.23
N GLY A 55 1.10 12.40 -5.53
CA GLY A 55 1.33 13.08 -6.80
C GLY A 55 2.60 12.54 -7.44
N GLY A 56 2.46 11.81 -8.56
CA GLY A 56 3.55 11.02 -9.14
C GLY A 56 3.71 9.66 -8.44
N PHE A 57 2.67 8.82 -8.56
CA PHE A 57 2.64 7.48 -7.99
C PHE A 57 3.73 6.60 -8.60
N SER A 58 4.34 5.75 -7.78
CA SER A 58 5.32 4.76 -8.21
C SER A 58 5.12 3.45 -7.45
N ALA A 59 5.31 2.34 -8.17
CA ALA A 59 5.29 1.01 -7.60
C ALA A 59 6.57 0.25 -7.94
N SER A 60 7.07 -0.50 -6.97
CA SER A 60 8.25 -1.35 -7.14
C SER A 60 8.05 -2.71 -6.47
N LEU A 61 8.65 -3.75 -7.07
CA LEU A 61 8.86 -5.02 -6.41
C LEU A 61 10.15 -4.95 -5.57
N LEU A 62 10.09 -5.44 -4.34
CA LEU A 62 11.27 -5.63 -3.51
C LEU A 62 11.75 -7.07 -3.69
N CYS A 63 12.98 -7.23 -4.15
CA CYS A 63 13.50 -8.55 -4.51
C CYS A 63 14.90 -8.78 -3.95
N VAL A 64 15.20 -10.02 -3.59
CA VAL A 64 16.58 -10.49 -3.39
C VAL A 64 17.18 -10.83 -4.76
N ASP A 65 18.28 -10.17 -5.14
CA ASP A 65 19.05 -10.51 -6.35
C ASP A 65 20.05 -11.62 -6.03
N LYS A 66 19.67 -12.87 -6.32
CA LYS A 66 20.48 -14.07 -6.02
C LYS A 66 21.85 -14.06 -6.68
N GLN A 67 22.04 -13.33 -7.78
CA GLN A 67 23.33 -13.24 -8.45
C GLN A 67 24.29 -12.25 -7.77
N LYS A 68 23.76 -11.31 -6.98
CA LYS A 68 24.56 -10.31 -6.24
C LYS A 68 24.62 -10.59 -4.74
N SER A 69 23.73 -11.43 -4.23
CA SER A 69 23.76 -11.91 -2.85
C SER A 69 24.99 -12.78 -2.58
N THR A 70 25.47 -12.73 -1.34
CA THR A 70 26.49 -13.64 -0.82
C THR A 70 25.87 -14.54 0.26
N PRO A 71 26.54 -15.62 0.69
CA PRO A 71 26.06 -16.45 1.80
C PRO A 71 25.85 -15.69 3.12
N GLU A 72 26.50 -14.53 3.27
CA GLU A 72 26.49 -13.73 4.50
C GLU A 72 25.52 -12.54 4.40
N LYS A 73 25.13 -12.13 3.20
CA LYS A 73 24.34 -10.93 2.97
C LYS A 73 23.53 -10.98 1.69
N GLU A 74 22.22 -10.84 1.84
CA GLU A 74 21.30 -10.65 0.73
C GLU A 74 21.47 -9.28 0.06
N HIS A 75 21.46 -9.26 -1.27
CA HIS A 75 21.38 -8.02 -2.05
C HIS A 75 19.93 -7.71 -2.40
N ILE A 76 19.27 -6.92 -1.56
CA ILE A 76 17.87 -6.51 -1.77
C ILE A 76 17.82 -5.29 -2.70
N VAL A 77 17.08 -5.42 -3.80
CA VAL A 77 16.85 -4.38 -4.81
C VAL A 77 15.39 -3.96 -4.86
N SER A 78 15.15 -2.70 -5.24
CA SER A 78 13.82 -2.18 -5.56
C SER A 78 13.71 -2.07 -7.08
N LEU A 79 12.89 -2.92 -7.70
CA LEU A 79 12.65 -2.95 -9.13
C LEU A 79 11.39 -2.15 -9.44
N GLY A 80 11.57 -0.94 -10.00
CA GLY A 80 10.46 -0.10 -10.43
C GLY A 80 9.66 -0.77 -11.56
N LEU A 81 8.34 -0.78 -11.41
CA LEU A 81 7.44 -1.42 -12.37
C LEU A 81 7.21 -0.58 -13.63
N GLY A 82 7.49 0.73 -13.56
CA GLY A 82 7.53 1.64 -14.71
C GLY A 82 6.28 1.57 -15.60
N THR A 83 5.08 1.51 -15.00
CA THR A 83 3.87 1.27 -15.78
C THR A 83 3.30 2.57 -16.35
N ARG A 84 2.75 2.50 -17.56
CA ARG A 84 2.08 3.65 -18.22
C ARG A 84 0.77 4.06 -17.53
N ASP A 85 0.21 3.18 -16.68
CA ASP A 85 -1.03 3.35 -15.92
C ASP A 85 -0.75 3.07 -14.43
N ASP A 86 0.27 3.73 -13.89
CA ASP A 86 0.69 3.63 -12.48
C ASP A 86 -0.50 3.81 -11.51
N ASP A 87 -1.48 4.64 -11.87
CA ASP A 87 -2.71 4.90 -11.10
C ASP A 87 -3.63 3.69 -10.93
N LYS A 88 -3.52 2.67 -11.79
CA LYS A 88 -4.37 1.45 -11.76
C LYS A 88 -3.68 0.23 -11.17
N ILE A 89 -2.39 0.34 -10.83
CA ILE A 89 -1.65 -0.83 -10.39
C ILE A 89 -2.16 -1.36 -9.05
N LEU A 90 -2.62 -0.48 -8.15
CA LEU A 90 -3.21 -0.89 -6.88
C LEU A 90 -4.45 -1.77 -7.08
N ASN A 91 -5.36 -1.37 -7.97
CA ASN A 91 -6.56 -2.14 -8.30
C ASN A 91 -6.22 -3.46 -9.03
N THR A 92 -5.13 -3.46 -9.80
CA THR A 92 -4.64 -4.68 -10.45
C THR A 92 -4.11 -5.68 -9.41
N LEU A 93 -3.32 -5.20 -8.45
CA LEU A 93 -2.63 -6.06 -7.48
C LEU A 93 -3.52 -6.48 -6.32
N PHE A 94 -4.44 -5.62 -5.88
CA PHE A 94 -5.21 -5.83 -4.67
C PHE A 94 -6.70 -5.59 -4.88
N LYS A 95 -7.52 -6.43 -4.26
CA LYS A 95 -8.96 -6.17 -4.10
C LYS A 95 -9.27 -5.37 -2.83
N ARG A 96 -8.36 -5.38 -1.85
CA ARG A 96 -8.43 -4.56 -0.64
C ARG A 96 -7.04 -4.06 -0.26
N LEU A 97 -6.93 -2.78 0.05
CA LEU A 97 -5.76 -2.16 0.64
C LEU A 97 -6.24 -1.29 1.81
N HIS A 98 -5.76 -1.59 3.01
CA HIS A 98 -6.08 -0.86 4.22
C HIS A 98 -4.78 -0.27 4.79
N VAL A 99 -4.77 1.05 4.98
CA VAL A 99 -3.63 1.78 5.52
C VAL A 99 -4.10 2.56 6.73
N VAL A 100 -3.46 2.35 7.86
CA VAL A 100 -3.73 3.07 9.12
C VAL A 100 -2.47 3.83 9.49
N LEU A 101 -2.63 5.13 9.74
CA LEU A 101 -1.53 6.03 10.06
C LEU A 101 -1.81 6.75 11.37
N HIS A 102 -0.79 6.83 12.23
CA HIS A 102 -0.81 7.55 13.50
C HIS A 102 0.31 8.58 13.52
N ASN A 103 0.22 9.54 14.44
CA ASN A 103 1.33 10.46 14.68
C ASN A 103 2.56 9.65 15.12
N PHE A 104 3.67 9.79 14.40
CA PHE A 104 4.89 9.03 14.68
C PHE A 104 5.40 9.22 16.12
N SER A 105 5.21 10.41 16.69
CA SER A 105 5.64 10.74 18.05
C SER A 105 4.71 10.23 19.16
N ASP A 106 3.54 9.69 18.82
CA ASP A 106 2.57 9.21 19.80
C ASP A 106 2.67 7.68 19.97
N GLU A 107 3.52 7.27 20.92
CA GLU A 107 3.81 5.87 21.20
C GLU A 107 2.56 5.09 21.63
N LYS A 108 1.57 5.75 22.28
CA LYS A 108 0.35 5.10 22.76
C LYS A 108 -0.48 4.52 21.61
N TYR A 109 -0.56 5.25 20.50
CA TYR A 109 -1.36 4.84 19.34
C TYR A 109 -0.53 4.12 18.26
N SER A 110 0.78 4.01 18.45
CA SER A 110 1.68 3.31 17.53
C SER A 110 1.68 1.79 17.69
N ASP A 111 0.88 1.22 18.61
CA ASP A 111 0.74 -0.23 18.78
C ASP A 111 0.03 -0.85 17.56
N PRO A 112 0.65 -1.79 16.83
CA PRO A 112 0.01 -2.46 15.71
C PRO A 112 -1.22 -3.29 16.10
N ASN A 113 -1.42 -3.58 17.39
CA ASN A 113 -2.59 -4.30 17.92
C ASN A 113 -3.64 -3.38 18.53
N LEU A 114 -3.53 -2.06 18.33
CA LEU A 114 -4.53 -1.11 18.79
C LEU A 114 -5.89 -1.46 18.18
N ASN A 115 -6.87 -1.71 19.04
CA ASN A 115 -8.25 -1.98 18.64
C ASN A 115 -9.10 -0.72 18.82
N TYR A 116 -9.92 -0.42 17.81
CA TYR A 116 -10.92 0.63 17.88
C TYR A 116 -12.23 0.05 18.39
N SER A 117 -12.90 0.79 19.28
CA SER A 117 -14.14 0.33 19.92
C SER A 117 -15.33 0.28 18.96
N GLU A 118 -15.34 1.15 17.95
CA GLU A 118 -16.40 1.27 16.95
C GLU A 118 -15.86 1.85 15.63
N GLU A 119 -16.59 1.59 14.56
CA GLU A 119 -16.49 2.31 13.28
C GLU A 119 -17.76 3.15 13.16
N ALA A 120 -17.61 4.45 13.05
CA ALA A 120 -18.73 5.40 13.01
C ALA A 120 -18.56 6.35 11.82
N HIS A 121 -19.67 6.85 11.29
CA HIS A 121 -19.61 7.79 10.18
C HIS A 121 -19.27 9.19 10.69
N PHE A 122 -18.49 9.93 9.92
CA PHE A 122 -18.11 11.30 10.28
C PHE A 122 -19.35 12.19 10.55
N SER A 123 -20.40 12.01 9.76
CA SER A 123 -21.68 12.73 9.89
C SER A 123 -22.42 12.46 11.19
N ASP A 124 -22.17 11.34 11.87
CA ASP A 124 -22.86 11.01 13.12
C ASP A 124 -22.49 11.99 14.26
N TYR A 125 -21.40 12.74 14.09
CA TYR A 125 -20.89 13.69 15.08
C TYR A 125 -20.79 15.13 14.56
N HIS A 126 -21.22 15.39 13.32
CA HIS A 126 -21.12 16.71 12.70
C HIS A 126 -22.47 17.13 12.13
N GLU A 127 -22.96 18.28 12.59
CA GLU A 127 -24.14 18.91 12.01
C GLU A 127 -23.81 19.37 10.59
N VAL A 128 -24.58 18.88 9.61
CA VAL A 128 -24.52 19.38 8.23
C VAL A 128 -25.46 20.59 8.21
N GLU A 129 -24.92 21.80 8.06
CA GLU A 129 -25.76 22.96 7.78
C GLU A 129 -26.44 22.70 6.43
N GLU A 130 -27.77 22.51 6.46
CA GLU A 130 -28.57 22.50 5.23
C GLU A 130 -28.50 23.91 4.64
N GLU A 131 -27.78 24.07 3.53
CA GLU A 131 -27.92 25.27 2.71
C GLU A 131 -29.39 25.32 2.27
N GLU A 132 -30.16 26.23 2.87
CA GLU A 132 -31.49 26.59 2.39
C GLU A 132 -31.33 27.10 0.95
N ASP A 133 -31.53 26.22 -0.03
CA ASP A 133 -31.79 26.59 -1.41
C ASP A 133 -33.01 27.52 -1.37
N GLY A 134 -32.73 28.82 -1.43
CA GLY A 134 -33.73 29.87 -1.40
C GLY A 134 -34.74 29.58 -2.50
N GLU A 135 -35.97 29.27 -2.09
CA GLU A 135 -37.10 29.17 -3.00
C GLU A 135 -37.20 30.48 -3.79
N ASP A 136 -36.95 30.39 -5.10
CA ASP A 136 -37.42 31.36 -6.07
C ASP A 136 -38.94 31.51 -5.87
N GLN A 137 -39.35 32.59 -5.20
CA GLN A 137 -40.73 33.05 -5.18
C GLN A 137 -40.83 34.44 -5.82
N ASN A 138 -41.35 34.41 -7.05
CA ASN A 138 -42.05 35.42 -7.86
C ASN A 138 -41.26 36.51 -8.60
#